data_AF-A0A9P4JMI3-F1
#
_entry.id   AF-A0A9P4JMI3-F1
#
_cell.length_a   1.000
_cell.length_b   1.000
_cell.length_c   1.000
_cell.angle_alpha   90.00
_cell.angle_beta   90.00
_cell.angle_gamma   90.00
#
_symmetry.space_group_name_H-M   'P 1'
#
loop_
_entity.id
_entity.type
_entity.pdbx_description
1 polymer ?
#
loop_
_entity_poly.entity_id
_entity_poly.type
_entity_poly.pdbx_seq_one_letter_code
_entity_poly.pdbx_strand_id
1 'polypeptide(L)' 'LYGYAKIADGEKFEDAKKPGMMDLPGKAKFNRWQKFHDENLSAADAQKKYVEAVDALVAKYGLKQ' A
#
# COMPACT_ATOMS: atom_id res chain seq x y z
N LEU A 1 4.05 0.68 0.08
CA LEU A 1 4.13 1.26 -1.27
C LEU A 1 3.00 0.75 -2.18
N TYR A 2 2.93 -0.56 -2.48
CA TYR A 2 1.93 -1.13 -3.41
C TYR A 2 0.45 -0.73 -3.15
N GLY A 3 -0.02 -0.82 -1.90
CA GLY A 3 -1.42 -0.48 -1.57
C GLY A 3 -1.77 1.00 -1.74
N TYR A 4 -0.84 1.92 -1.43
CA TYR A 4 -1.07 3.36 -1.63
C TYR A 4 -1.11 3.73 -3.12
N ALA A 5 -0.26 3.09 -3.93
CA ALA A 5 -0.26 3.32 -5.38
C ALA A 5 -1.60 2.91 -6.02
N LYS A 6 -2.17 1.76 -5.60
CA LYS A 6 -3.47 1.31 -6.10
C LYS A 6 -4.64 2.20 -5.70
N ILE A 7 -4.64 2.70 -4.47
CA ILE A 7 -5.66 3.66 -4.01
C ILE A 7 -5.54 4.97 -4.79
N ALA A 8 -4.31 5.46 -5.00
CA ALA A 8 -4.07 6.70 -5.75
C ALA A 8 -4.48 6.59 -7.23
N ASP A 9 -4.36 5.40 -7.83
CA ASP A 9 -4.78 5.11 -9.21
C ASP A 9 -6.30 4.94 -9.37
N GLY A 10 -7.06 5.00 -8.26
CA GLY A 10 -8.52 4.88 -8.26
C GLY A 10 -9.03 3.44 -8.37
N GLU A 11 -8.16 2.45 -8.22
CA GLU A 11 -8.57 1.04 -8.15
C GLU A 11 -9.42 0.83 -6.89
N LYS A 12 -10.65 0.36 -7.05
CA LYS A 12 -11.52 0.04 -5.91
C LYS A 12 -11.07 -1.29 -5.33
N PHE A 13 -10.83 -1.31 -4.02
CA PHE A 13 -10.46 -2.53 -3.29
C PHE A 13 -11.47 -3.67 -3.51
N GLU A 14 -12.74 -3.33 -3.73
CA GLU A 14 -13.83 -4.27 -3.99
C GLU A 14 -13.64 -5.08 -5.29
N ASP A 15 -13.01 -4.49 -6.31
CA ASP A 15 -12.74 -5.14 -7.59
C ASP A 15 -11.48 -6.03 -7.53
N ALA A 16 -10.72 -5.93 -6.45
CA ALA A 16 -9.50 -6.69 -6.27
C ALA A 16 -9.81 -8.16 -5.95
N LYS A 17 -9.42 -9.06 -6.86
CA LYS A 17 -9.56 -10.51 -6.67
C LYS A 17 -8.80 -10.95 -5.42
N LYS A 18 -9.52 -11.52 -4.45
CA LYS A 18 -8.90 -12.08 -3.23
C LYS A 18 -7.85 -13.13 -3.61
N PRO A 19 -6.58 -12.97 -3.19
CA PRO A 19 -5.54 -13.94 -3.46
C PRO A 19 -5.84 -15.27 -2.77
N GLY A 20 -5.45 -16.38 -3.40
CA GLY A 20 -5.65 -17.73 -2.86
C GLY A 20 -4.88 -17.94 -1.55
N MET A 21 -5.30 -18.91 -0.73
CA MET A 21 -4.70 -19.14 0.60
C MET A 21 -3.21 -19.49 0.58
N MET A 22 -2.72 -20.05 -0.54
CA MET A 22 -1.29 -20.37 -0.76
C MET A 22 -0.48 -19.20 -1.32
N ASP A 23 -1.13 -18.12 -1.77
CA ASP A 23 -0.45 -16.91 -2.22
C ASP A 23 -0.21 -15.97 -1.03
N LEU A 24 0.78 -16.34 -0.21
CA LEU A 24 1.24 -15.54 0.93
C LEU A 24 1.65 -14.10 0.54
N PRO A 25 2.41 -13.85 -0.55
CA PRO A 25 2.78 -12.49 -0.92
C PRO A 25 1.58 -11.68 -1.44
N GLY A 26 0.68 -12.28 -2.22
CA GLY A 26 -0.55 -11.65 -2.65
C GLY A 26 -1.45 -11.30 -1.46
N LYS A 27 -1.63 -12.23 -0.51
CA LYS A 27 -2.41 -12.04 0.71
C LYS A 27 -1.85 -10.92 1.58
N ALA A 28 -0.53 -10.82 1.72
CA ALA A 28 0.09 -9.73 2.48
C ALA A 28 -0.20 -8.35 1.85
N LYS A 29 -0.08 -8.24 0.52
CA LYS A 29 -0.41 -7.02 -0.22
C LYS A 29 -1.89 -6.67 -0.11
N PHE A 30 -2.77 -7.64 -0.28
CA PHE A 30 -4.22 -7.49 -0.19
C PHE A 30 -4.65 -7.06 1.21
N ASN A 31 -4.16 -7.72 2.26
CA ASN A 31 -4.44 -7.34 3.65
C ASN A 31 -3.95 -5.94 3.99
N ARG A 32 -2.79 -5.53 3.46
CA ARG A 32 -2.25 -4.18 3.66
C ARG A 32 -3.13 -3.14 2.96
N TRP A 33 -3.60 -3.44 1.75
CA TRP A 33 -4.52 -2.59 1.01
C TRP A 33 -5.90 -2.52 1.67
N GLN A 34 -6.41 -3.65 2.18
CA GLN A 34 -7.66 -3.71 2.94
C GLN A 34 -7.61 -2.79 4.16
N LYS A 35 -6.52 -2.83 4.94
CA LYS A 35 -6.34 -1.91 6.07
C LYS A 35 -6.41 -0.45 5.65
N PHE A 36 -5.88 -0.10 4.49
CA PHE A 36 -5.95 1.27 4.00
C PHE A 36 -7.36 1.67 3.55
N HIS A 37 -8.09 0.72 2.94
CA HIS A 37 -9.49 0.90 2.60
C HIS A 37 -10.37 1.04 3.86
N ASP A 38 -10.18 0.18 4.85
CA ASP A 38 -10.89 0.23 6.14
C ASP A 38 -10.58 1.52 6.92
N GLU A 39 -9.35 2.04 6.82
CA GLU A 39 -8.95 3.34 7.37
C GLU A 39 -9.59 4.55 6.64
N ASN A 40 -10.39 4.34 5.59
CA ASN A 40 -10.96 5.40 4.73
C ASN A 40 -9.89 6.41 4.25
N LEU A 41 -8.67 5.90 3.97
CA LEU A 41 -7.57 6.74 3.54
C LEU A 41 -7.90 7.36 2.17
N SER A 42 -8.01 8.69 2.15
CA SER A 42 -8.12 9.45 0.92
C SER A 42 -6.83 9.32 0.09
N ALA A 43 -6.90 9.57 -1.22
CA ALA A 43 -5.72 9.53 -2.09
C ALA A 43 -4.60 10.47 -1.60
N ALA A 44 -4.96 11.62 -1.00
CA ALA A 44 -4.03 12.56 -0.41
C ALA A 44 -3.32 12.01 0.84
N ASP A 45 -4.06 11.37 1.73
CA ASP A 45 -3.49 10.75 2.93
C ASP A 45 -2.62 9.53 2.58
N ALA A 46 -3.03 8.77 1.55
CA ALA A 46 -2.27 7.66 1.00
C ALA A 46 -0.91 8.13 0.44
N GLN A 47 -0.88 9.23 -0.31
CA GLN A 47 0.38 9.83 -0.79
C GLN A 47 1.27 10.27 0.38
N LYS A 48 0.70 10.94 1.39
CA LYS A 48 1.47 11.40 2.56
C LYS A 48 2.13 10.24 3.30
N LYS A 49 1.36 9.19 3.63
CA LYS A 49 1.92 7.99 4.28
C LYS A 49 2.90 7.23 3.37
N TYR A 50 2.74 7.29 2.04
CA TYR A 50 3.73 6.74 1.10
C TYR A 50 5.06 7.48 1.21
N VAL A 51 5.04 8.81 1.17
CA VAL A 51 6.24 9.65 1.30
C VAL A 51 6.92 9.40 2.64
N GLU A 52 6.19 9.39 3.76
CA GLU A 52 6.74 9.07 5.08
C GLU A 52 7.40 7.68 5.13
N ALA A 53 6.78 6.69 4.47
CA ALA A 53 7.35 5.34 4.40
C ALA A 53 8.63 5.30 3.57
N VAL A 54 8.69 6.05 2.46
CA VAL A 54 9.90 6.18 1.63
C VAL A 54 10.98 6.93 2.40
N ASP A 55 10.67 8.04 3.05
CA ASP A 55 11.63 8.79 3.86
C ASP A 55 12.19 7.95 5.01
N ALA A 56 11.36 7.16 5.69
CA ALA A 56 11.80 6.23 6.71
C ALA A 56 12.72 5.12 6.14
N LEU A 57 12.43 4.64 4.93
CA LEU A 57 13.28 3.67 4.21
C LEU A 57 14.62 4.31 3.81
N VAL A 58 14.60 5.53 3.28
CA VAL A 58 15.80 6.30 2.91
C VAL A 58 16.66 6.57 4.14
N ALA A 59 16.05 7.01 5.24
CA ALA A 59 16.74 7.24 6.51
C ALA A 59 17.35 5.96 7.09
N LYS A 60 16.65 4.83 6.95
CA LYS A 60 17.08 3.54 7.53
C LYS A 60 18.15 2.82 6.70
N TYR A 61 18.04 2.85 5.37
CA TYR A 61 18.92 2.09 4.49
C TYR A 61 19.97 2.95 3.79
N GLY A 62 19.83 4.28 3.80
CA GLY A 62 20.68 5.20 3.06
C GLY A 62 20.52 4.99 1.55
N LEU A 63 20.04 6.00 0.83
CA LEU A 63 20.23 6.04 -0.61
C LEU A 63 21.75 6.15 -0.85
N LYS A 64 22.43 5.02 -1.09
CA LYS A 64 23.78 5.04 -1.67
C LYS A 64 23.65 5.71 -3.04
N GLN A 65 24.07 6.97 -3.11
CA GLN A 65 24.34 7.71 -4.34
C GLN A 65 25.40 6.99 -5.17
#